data_AF-A0A9D6IGD0-F1
#
_entry.id   AF-A0A9D6IGD0-F1
#
_cell.length_a   1.000
_cell.length_b   1.000
_cell.length_c   1.000
_cell.angle_alpha   90.00
_cell.angle_beta   90.00
_cell.angle_gamma   90.00
#
_symmetry.space_group_name_H-M   'P 1'
#
loop_
_entity.id
_entity.type
_entity.pdbx_description
1 polymer ?
#
loop_
_entity_poly.entity_id
_entity_poly.type
_entity_poly.pdbx_seq_one_letter_code
_entity_poly.pdbx_strand_id
1 'polypeptide(L)'
;MPRSFVSVFLLVIGSGAAPACGQDMDVAGQVGEHYKKYLTRWRSCQAKAEKVTTNYVVGKKFQKREEIRQKGDWKLLLFEYDGQGSCYAKNSRYAFELRKVKDIWTLSEVDLNLANGVQIGWIATPGNMGDDFGGFCTPYTFGGHGMLPYLIKRPGFTVTKQERKAGDLVKVHFRVEPDEVSAKKVGAASVQGPGWFLLDPKSYWRLLEMELPFLGDSFIIHARYQYDMDGEFPLLNQLDMEYTSRPENKLKGQAKWTFAIEKRTPSEEEFKLSAFGLPEPTFPRRPGWWSEPFFWLVLVGIICLACAFWIRRRKRTPGPAENN
;
A
#
# COMPACT_ATOMS: atom_id res chain seq x y z
N MET A 1 29.99 27.35 -34.42
CA MET A 1 28.80 27.88 -33.71
C MET A 1 28.66 27.14 -32.39
N PRO A 2 29.02 27.74 -31.25
CA PRO A 2 28.89 27.10 -29.94
C PRO A 2 27.52 27.44 -29.32
N ARG A 3 26.85 26.44 -28.74
CA ARG A 3 25.60 26.60 -27.98
C ARG A 3 25.92 26.88 -26.53
N SER A 4 25.62 28.10 -26.08
CA SER A 4 25.69 28.51 -24.68
C SER A 4 24.57 27.84 -23.87
N PHE A 5 24.94 27.09 -22.83
CA PHE A 5 24.02 26.64 -21.80
C PHE A 5 23.76 27.79 -20.84
N VAL A 6 22.51 28.29 -20.81
CA VAL A 6 22.05 29.24 -19.80
C VAL A 6 21.54 28.43 -18.60
N SER A 7 22.32 28.41 -17.52
CA SER A 7 21.84 27.94 -16.21
C SER A 7 20.88 28.97 -15.64
N VAL A 8 19.59 28.66 -15.67
CA VAL A 8 18.56 29.44 -14.97
C VAL A 8 18.58 29.03 -13.50
N PHE A 9 19.18 29.88 -12.65
CA PHE A 9 18.97 29.83 -11.20
C PHE A 9 17.57 30.40 -10.92
N LEU A 10 16.65 29.55 -10.47
CA LEU A 10 15.36 29.97 -9.96
C LEU A 10 15.57 30.59 -8.57
N LEU A 11 15.66 31.91 -8.52
CA LEU A 11 15.62 32.69 -7.30
C LEU A 11 14.15 32.74 -6.83
N VAL A 12 13.81 31.97 -5.80
CA VAL A 12 12.53 32.09 -5.10
C VAL A 12 12.57 33.40 -4.30
N ILE A 13 11.93 34.44 -4.81
CA ILE A 13 11.79 35.73 -4.11
C ILE A 13 10.64 35.59 -3.10
N GLY A 14 10.98 35.78 -1.82
CA GLY A 14 10.07 35.68 -0.69
C GLY A 14 9.07 36.84 -0.57
N SER A 15 7.85 36.45 -0.22
CA SER A 15 6.95 37.03 0.80
C SER A 15 7.02 38.53 1.12
N GLY A 16 5.89 39.20 0.91
CA GLY A 16 5.48 40.31 1.78
C GLY A 16 5.30 39.81 3.21
N ALA A 17 5.97 40.45 4.16
CA ALA A 17 6.06 40.03 5.56
C ALA A 17 4.72 40.20 6.29
N ALA A 18 4.01 39.10 6.49
CA ALA A 18 3.10 38.94 7.61
C ALA A 18 3.93 38.66 8.88
N PRO A 19 3.50 39.11 10.07
CA PRO A 19 4.27 39.00 11.30
C PRO A 19 4.61 37.54 11.62
N ALA A 20 5.85 37.32 12.07
CA ALA A 20 6.43 36.05 12.44
C ALA A 20 5.53 35.27 13.42
N CYS A 21 4.77 34.32 12.88
CA CYS A 21 3.82 33.50 13.62
C CYS A 21 4.30 32.05 13.62
N GLY A 22 5.01 31.67 14.68
CA GLY A 22 5.39 30.28 14.96
C GLY A 22 6.48 29.71 14.06
N GLN A 23 7.29 28.81 14.60
CA GLN A 23 8.14 27.97 13.75
C GLN A 23 7.27 27.21 12.75
N ASP A 24 7.57 27.32 11.46
CA ASP A 24 6.96 26.49 10.43
C ASP A 24 7.18 25.02 10.80
N MET A 25 6.12 24.33 11.20
CA MET A 25 6.20 22.90 11.48
C MET A 25 6.35 22.18 10.14
N ASP A 26 7.37 21.31 10.06
CA ASP A 26 7.51 20.36 8.96
C ASP A 26 6.47 19.24 9.12
N VAL A 27 5.21 19.57 8.78
CA VAL A 27 4.09 18.62 8.79
C VAL A 27 4.37 17.45 7.85
N ALA A 28 4.99 17.71 6.69
CA ALA A 28 5.19 16.68 5.69
C ALA A 28 6.21 15.63 6.14
N GLY A 29 7.35 16.06 6.67
CA GLY A 29 8.37 15.19 7.26
C GLY A 29 7.80 14.37 8.42
N GLN A 30 7.14 15.04 9.37
CA GLN A 30 6.59 14.38 10.56
C GLN A 30 5.49 13.36 10.23
N VAL A 31 4.53 13.71 9.36
CA VAL A 31 3.51 12.77 8.90
C VAL A 31 4.17 11.55 8.23
N GLY A 32 5.19 11.76 7.41
CA GLY A 32 5.92 10.69 6.73
C GLY A 32 6.62 9.73 7.70
N GLU A 33 7.26 10.25 8.74
CA GLU A 33 7.92 9.43 9.77
C GLU A 33 6.92 8.64 10.62
N HIS A 34 5.87 9.32 11.11
CA HIS A 34 4.83 8.67 11.90
C HIS A 34 4.06 7.63 11.11
N TYR A 35 3.85 7.85 9.81
CA TYR A 35 3.25 6.85 8.91
C TYR A 35 4.07 5.56 8.84
N LYS A 36 5.39 5.64 8.66
CA LYS A 36 6.27 4.46 8.64
C LYS A 36 6.23 3.70 9.97
N LYS A 37 6.25 4.43 11.08
CA LYS A 37 6.13 3.86 12.44
C LYS A 37 4.78 3.16 12.60
N TYR A 38 3.70 3.79 12.13
CA TYR A 38 2.35 3.25 12.17
C TYR A 38 2.25 1.94 11.38
N LEU A 39 2.72 1.93 10.13
CA LEU A 39 2.68 0.76 9.26
C LEU A 39 3.41 -0.44 9.86
N THR A 40 4.53 -0.22 10.54
CA THR A 40 5.30 -1.28 11.18
C THR A 40 4.44 -2.04 12.22
N ARG A 41 3.67 -1.32 13.04
CA ARG A 41 2.75 -1.94 14.01
C ARG A 41 1.50 -2.49 13.33
N TRP A 42 0.98 -1.80 12.31
CA TRP A 42 -0.19 -2.21 11.53
C TRP A 42 -0.03 -3.57 10.84
N ARG A 43 1.19 -3.98 10.47
CA ARG A 43 1.47 -5.29 9.85
C ARG A 43 0.99 -6.50 10.65
N SER A 44 0.75 -6.34 11.96
CA SER A 44 0.20 -7.38 12.84
C SER A 44 -1.34 -7.43 12.89
N CYS A 45 -1.99 -6.45 12.26
CA CYS A 45 -3.44 -6.31 12.23
C CYS A 45 -4.04 -6.94 10.96
N GLN A 46 -5.20 -7.55 11.15
CA GLN A 46 -6.13 -7.96 10.10
C GLN A 46 -7.31 -7.00 10.15
N ALA A 47 -7.91 -6.66 9.02
CA ALA A 47 -8.97 -5.66 8.99
C ALA A 47 -10.12 -6.10 8.09
N LYS A 48 -11.34 -5.91 8.58
CA LYS A 48 -12.56 -5.96 7.79
C LYS A 48 -13.14 -4.56 7.77
N ALA A 49 -13.65 -4.16 6.61
CA ALA A 49 -14.33 -2.89 6.44
C ALA A 49 -15.69 -3.15 5.80
N GLU A 50 -16.69 -2.44 6.28
CA GLU A 50 -17.99 -2.35 5.64
C GLU A 50 -18.26 -0.90 5.28
N LYS A 51 -18.48 -0.64 3.99
CA LYS A 51 -18.85 0.67 3.48
C LYS A 51 -20.31 0.65 3.06
N VAL A 52 -21.07 1.56 3.62
CA VAL A 52 -22.42 1.88 3.16
C VAL A 52 -22.39 3.23 2.47
N THR A 53 -22.78 3.28 1.21
CA THR A 53 -22.84 4.53 0.42
C THR A 53 -24.28 4.83 0.03
N THR A 54 -24.73 6.04 0.31
CA THR A 54 -26.03 6.55 -0.13
C THR A 54 -25.78 7.63 -1.18
N ASN A 55 -26.25 7.42 -2.40
CA ASN A 55 -26.22 8.41 -3.48
C ASN A 55 -27.60 9.05 -3.60
N TYR A 56 -27.71 10.32 -3.18
CA TYR A 56 -28.98 11.05 -3.18
C TYR A 56 -29.42 11.49 -4.57
N VAL A 57 -28.51 11.57 -5.53
CA VAL A 57 -28.86 11.93 -6.92
C VAL A 57 -29.67 10.83 -7.58
N VAL A 58 -29.26 9.57 -7.35
CA VAL A 58 -29.90 8.39 -7.97
C VAL A 58 -30.86 7.68 -7.02
N GLY A 59 -30.95 8.11 -5.76
CA GLY A 59 -31.76 7.46 -4.73
C GLY A 59 -31.34 6.02 -4.42
N LYS A 60 -30.05 5.70 -4.59
CA LYS A 60 -29.53 4.33 -4.43
C LYS A 60 -28.62 4.22 -3.21
N LYS A 61 -28.73 3.07 -2.54
CA LYS A 61 -27.83 2.66 -1.47
C LYS A 61 -27.00 1.48 -1.96
N PHE A 62 -25.71 1.53 -1.67
CA PHE A 62 -24.75 0.50 -2.05
C PHE A 62 -24.00 0.03 -0.81
N GLN A 63 -23.69 -1.26 -0.77
CA GLN A 63 -22.92 -1.86 0.31
C GLN A 63 -21.69 -2.54 -0.27
N LYS A 64 -20.53 -2.17 0.25
CA LYS A 64 -19.25 -2.79 -0.09
C LYS A 64 -18.66 -3.40 1.17
N ARG A 65 -18.09 -4.58 1.05
CA ARG A 65 -17.25 -5.20 2.09
C ARG A 65 -15.84 -5.33 1.57
N GLU A 66 -14.88 -5.03 2.43
CA GLU A 66 -13.47 -5.21 2.16
C GLU A 66 -12.84 -5.99 3.30
N GLU A 67 -11.90 -6.89 3.00
CA GLU A 67 -11.15 -7.60 4.01
C GLU A 67 -9.70 -7.68 3.60
N ILE A 68 -8.81 -7.32 4.53
CA ILE A 68 -7.37 -7.49 4.41
C ILE A 68 -6.92 -8.52 5.44
N ARG A 69 -6.15 -9.48 4.96
CA ARG A 69 -5.30 -10.32 5.80
C ARG A 69 -3.85 -10.28 5.35
N GLN A 70 -2.93 -10.33 6.30
CA GLN A 70 -1.50 -10.29 6.02
C GLN A 70 -0.66 -11.00 7.10
N LYS A 71 0.42 -11.63 6.65
CA LYS A 71 1.48 -12.21 7.49
C LYS A 71 2.78 -12.28 6.70
N GLY A 72 3.75 -11.43 7.06
CA GLY A 72 4.99 -11.32 6.31
C GLY A 72 4.69 -11.00 4.83
N ASP A 73 5.12 -11.88 3.94
CA ASP A 73 4.88 -11.75 2.49
C ASP A 73 3.52 -12.26 2.02
N TRP A 74 2.75 -12.93 2.90
CA TRP A 74 1.42 -13.42 2.56
C TRP A 74 0.40 -12.32 2.73
N LYS A 75 -0.49 -12.20 1.76
CA LYS A 75 -1.46 -11.12 1.68
C LYS A 75 -2.73 -11.64 1.04
N LEU A 76 -3.87 -11.20 1.55
CA LEU A 76 -5.19 -11.47 1.02
C LEU A 76 -5.97 -10.17 1.07
N LEU A 77 -6.62 -9.85 -0.04
CA LEU A 77 -7.51 -8.72 -0.17
C LEU A 77 -8.78 -9.18 -0.85
N LEU A 78 -9.89 -9.04 -0.15
CA LEU A 78 -11.21 -9.41 -0.62
C LEU A 78 -12.06 -8.17 -0.73
N PHE A 79 -12.78 -8.05 -1.84
CA PHE A 79 -13.77 -7.02 -2.10
C PHE A 79 -15.08 -7.70 -2.45
N GLU A 80 -16.17 -7.27 -1.85
CA GLU A 80 -17.52 -7.68 -2.23
C GLU A 80 -18.42 -6.46 -2.38
N TYR A 81 -19.29 -6.51 -3.38
CA TYR A 81 -20.23 -5.45 -3.73
C TYR A 81 -21.46 -6.08 -4.39
N ASP A 82 -22.64 -5.91 -3.79
CA ASP A 82 -23.93 -6.35 -4.35
C ASP A 82 -23.93 -7.79 -4.91
N GLY A 83 -23.33 -8.75 -4.18
CA GLY A 83 -23.25 -10.17 -4.58
C GLY A 83 -22.18 -10.50 -5.62
N GLN A 84 -21.41 -9.50 -6.06
CA GLN A 84 -20.19 -9.66 -6.84
C GLN A 84 -18.97 -9.44 -5.94
N GLY A 85 -17.80 -9.88 -6.39
CA GLY A 85 -16.59 -9.70 -5.61
C GLY A 85 -15.32 -10.11 -6.34
N SER A 86 -14.20 -9.73 -5.75
CA SER A 86 -12.87 -10.11 -6.21
C SER A 86 -12.00 -10.42 -5.00
N CYS A 87 -11.19 -11.46 -5.09
CA CYS A 87 -10.23 -11.82 -4.07
C CYS A 87 -8.85 -11.91 -4.70
N TYR A 88 -7.87 -11.30 -4.07
CA TYR A 88 -6.48 -11.27 -4.47
C TYR A 88 -5.67 -11.85 -3.33
N ALA A 89 -4.95 -12.93 -3.56
CA ALA A 89 -4.16 -13.53 -2.49
C ALA A 89 -2.78 -14.00 -2.98
N LYS A 90 -1.83 -13.99 -2.05
CA LYS A 90 -0.47 -14.50 -2.19
C LYS A 90 -0.13 -15.30 -0.93
N ASN A 91 0.35 -16.52 -1.11
CA ASN A 91 0.91 -17.36 -0.06
C ASN A 91 2.40 -17.65 -0.35
N SER A 92 3.00 -18.63 0.33
CA SER A 92 4.42 -18.96 0.10
C SER A 92 4.71 -19.64 -1.25
N ARG A 93 3.68 -20.18 -1.92
CA ARG A 93 3.82 -21.05 -3.09
C ARG A 93 3.30 -20.42 -4.38
N TYR A 94 2.22 -19.66 -4.30
CA TYR A 94 1.56 -19.06 -5.46
C TYR A 94 0.76 -17.81 -5.08
N ALA A 95 0.29 -17.10 -6.10
CA ALA A 95 -0.70 -16.05 -5.98
C ALA A 95 -1.93 -16.40 -6.83
N PHE A 96 -3.09 -15.82 -6.52
CA PHE A 96 -4.31 -16.01 -7.31
C PHE A 96 -5.24 -14.79 -7.28
N GLU A 97 -6.07 -14.68 -8.32
CA GLU A 97 -7.25 -13.83 -8.40
C GLU A 97 -8.50 -14.70 -8.49
N LEU A 98 -9.48 -14.46 -7.61
CA LEU A 98 -10.82 -15.02 -7.70
C LEU A 98 -11.83 -13.94 -8.06
N ARG A 99 -12.91 -14.35 -8.71
CA ARG A 99 -14.11 -13.53 -8.93
C ARG A 99 -15.32 -14.20 -8.31
N LYS A 100 -16.20 -13.41 -7.70
CA LYS A 100 -17.47 -13.89 -7.15
C LYS A 100 -18.60 -13.47 -8.07
N VAL A 101 -19.40 -14.44 -8.49
CA VAL A 101 -20.64 -14.20 -9.26
C VAL A 101 -21.74 -15.03 -8.64
N LYS A 102 -22.80 -14.38 -8.14
CA LYS A 102 -23.95 -15.05 -7.47
C LYS A 102 -23.48 -16.00 -6.36
N ASP A 103 -22.62 -15.50 -5.47
CA ASP A 103 -22.07 -16.22 -4.32
C ASP A 103 -21.12 -17.39 -4.59
N ILE A 104 -20.77 -17.63 -5.86
CA ILE A 104 -19.79 -18.64 -6.22
C ILE A 104 -18.47 -17.96 -6.56
N TRP A 105 -17.39 -18.38 -5.88
CA TRP A 105 -16.03 -17.99 -6.21
C TRP A 105 -15.50 -18.84 -7.38
N THR A 106 -14.95 -18.18 -8.38
CA THR A 106 -14.28 -18.81 -9.52
C THR A 106 -12.85 -18.32 -9.64
N LEU A 107 -11.94 -19.23 -9.98
CA LEU A 107 -10.54 -18.89 -10.25
C LEU A 107 -10.46 -18.09 -11.56
N SER A 108 -9.97 -16.87 -11.49
CA SER A 108 -9.74 -16.00 -12.66
C SER A 108 -8.31 -16.12 -13.15
N GLU A 109 -7.34 -16.07 -12.23
CA GLU A 109 -5.91 -16.13 -12.56
C GLU A 109 -5.13 -16.82 -11.43
N VAL A 110 -4.04 -17.50 -11.79
CA VAL A 110 -3.12 -18.12 -10.83
C VAL A 110 -1.68 -17.96 -11.32
N ASP A 111 -0.79 -17.56 -10.43
CA ASP A 111 0.64 -17.41 -10.67
C ASP A 111 1.40 -18.39 -9.78
N LEU A 112 1.90 -19.45 -10.41
CA LEU A 112 2.63 -20.54 -9.76
C LEU A 112 4.14 -20.25 -9.63
N ASN A 113 4.64 -19.14 -10.18
CA ASN A 113 6.06 -18.79 -10.18
C ASN A 113 6.32 -17.38 -9.64
N LEU A 114 6.39 -17.30 -8.32
CA LEU A 114 6.67 -16.05 -7.60
C LEU A 114 8.12 -15.53 -7.74
N ALA A 115 9.01 -16.23 -8.44
CA ALA A 115 10.43 -15.86 -8.53
C ALA A 115 10.66 -14.52 -9.25
N ASN A 116 9.77 -14.16 -10.18
CA ASN A 116 9.84 -12.91 -10.94
C ASN A 116 8.91 -11.83 -10.37
N GLY A 117 8.49 -11.97 -9.10
CA GLY A 117 7.40 -11.20 -8.53
C GLY A 117 6.03 -11.73 -8.98
N VAL A 118 4.96 -11.16 -8.41
CA VAL A 118 3.59 -11.56 -8.74
C VAL A 118 3.15 -10.88 -10.03
N GLN A 119 2.62 -11.64 -10.98
CA GLN A 119 2.14 -11.12 -12.27
C GLN A 119 0.62 -10.87 -12.32
N ILE A 120 -0.10 -11.22 -11.26
CA ILE A 120 -1.56 -11.14 -11.22
C ILE A 120 -2.03 -9.70 -11.02
N GLY A 121 -2.70 -9.17 -12.03
CA GLY A 121 -3.47 -7.92 -12.06
C GLY A 121 -3.16 -6.90 -10.95
N TRP A 122 -4.13 -6.69 -10.05
CA TRP A 122 -4.06 -5.66 -9.01
C TRP A 122 -2.90 -5.87 -8.03
N ILE A 123 -2.47 -7.13 -7.83
CA ILE A 123 -1.35 -7.49 -6.96
C ILE A 123 -0.01 -7.06 -7.57
N ALA A 124 0.14 -7.19 -8.88
CA ALA A 124 1.36 -6.85 -9.61
C ALA A 124 1.66 -5.35 -9.62
N THR A 125 0.66 -4.51 -9.33
CA THR A 125 0.82 -3.05 -9.34
C THR A 125 1.62 -2.60 -8.10
N PRO A 126 2.78 -1.91 -8.28
CA PRO A 126 3.54 -1.37 -7.16
C PRO A 126 2.67 -0.49 -6.24
N GLY A 127 2.73 -0.74 -4.94
CA GLY A 127 1.92 -0.03 -3.94
C GLY A 127 0.59 -0.70 -3.57
N ASN A 128 -0.02 -1.48 -4.49
CA ASN A 128 -1.29 -2.16 -4.21
C ASN A 128 -1.14 -3.40 -3.31
N MET A 129 0.03 -4.03 -3.28
CA MET A 129 0.42 -5.12 -2.35
C MET A 129 1.77 -4.86 -1.70
N GLY A 130 2.24 -3.60 -1.69
CA GLY A 130 3.48 -3.17 -1.04
C GLY A 130 3.32 -3.00 0.48
N ASP A 131 4.25 -2.27 1.10
CA ASP A 131 4.17 -1.93 2.53
C ASP A 131 2.91 -1.13 2.91
N ASP A 132 2.29 -0.50 1.92
CA ASP A 132 1.11 0.35 2.06
C ASP A 132 -0.23 -0.41 1.88
N PHE A 133 -0.18 -1.75 1.86
CA PHE A 133 -1.34 -2.64 1.66
C PHE A 133 -2.52 -2.38 2.62
N GLY A 134 -2.29 -1.73 3.76
CA GLY A 134 -3.32 -1.33 4.73
C GLY A 134 -4.17 -0.11 4.35
N GLY A 135 -4.02 0.43 3.13
CA GLY A 135 -4.43 1.78 2.77
C GLY A 135 -5.83 2.24 3.21
N PHE A 136 -6.85 1.38 3.22
CA PHE A 136 -8.23 1.80 3.51
C PHE A 136 -8.55 1.97 5.00
N CYS A 137 -7.80 1.35 5.91
CA CYS A 137 -8.09 1.33 7.36
C CYS A 137 -6.99 1.99 8.21
N THR A 138 -6.10 2.77 7.57
CA THR A 138 -5.11 3.56 8.30
C THR A 138 -5.66 4.94 8.70
N PRO A 139 -5.07 5.60 9.72
CA PRO A 139 -5.39 6.98 10.10
C PRO A 139 -5.10 8.05 9.04
N TYR A 140 -4.59 7.64 7.88
CA TYR A 140 -4.17 8.51 6.80
C TYR A 140 -4.98 8.31 5.52
N THR A 141 -5.98 7.41 5.53
CA THR A 141 -6.83 7.07 4.39
C THR A 141 -7.81 8.18 4.05
N PHE A 142 -8.16 8.34 2.77
CA PHE A 142 -9.26 9.19 2.29
C PHE A 142 -10.47 8.37 1.85
N GLY A 143 -10.71 7.20 2.44
CA GLY A 143 -11.90 6.38 2.16
C GLY A 143 -11.96 5.83 0.72
N GLY A 144 -10.80 5.45 0.18
CA GLY A 144 -10.62 4.98 -1.20
C GLY A 144 -10.17 6.05 -2.19
N HIS A 145 -10.11 7.33 -1.79
CA HIS A 145 -9.65 8.43 -2.65
C HIS A 145 -8.16 8.75 -2.52
N GLY A 146 -7.39 7.91 -1.83
CA GLY A 146 -5.96 8.10 -1.62
C GLY A 146 -5.54 8.09 -0.16
N MET A 147 -4.33 8.58 0.10
CA MET A 147 -3.76 8.68 1.45
C MET A 147 -2.98 9.97 1.62
N LEU A 148 -2.94 10.49 2.85
CA LEU A 148 -2.25 11.72 3.21
C LEU A 148 -0.75 11.72 2.83
N PRO A 149 0.05 10.69 3.17
CA PRO A 149 1.47 10.63 2.78
C PRO A 149 1.73 10.73 1.28
N TYR A 150 0.78 10.32 0.44
CA TYR A 150 0.92 10.45 -1.01
C TYR A 150 0.55 11.85 -1.49
N LEU A 151 -0.53 12.42 -0.94
CA LEU A 151 -0.98 13.75 -1.30
C LEU A 151 0.06 14.82 -0.98
N ILE A 152 0.67 14.77 0.22
CA ILE A 152 1.69 15.73 0.64
C ILE A 152 2.97 15.66 -0.20
N LYS A 153 3.23 14.53 -0.87
CA LYS A 153 4.39 14.33 -1.76
C LYS A 153 4.10 14.73 -3.21
N ARG A 154 2.86 15.08 -3.55
CA ARG A 154 2.52 15.44 -4.93
C ARG A 154 3.22 16.74 -5.32
N PRO A 155 3.78 16.82 -6.55
CA PRO A 155 4.15 18.09 -7.13
C PRO A 155 2.95 19.04 -7.11
N GLY A 156 3.14 20.27 -6.63
CA GLY A 156 2.06 21.27 -6.52
C GLY A 156 1.27 21.25 -5.21
N PHE A 157 1.51 20.29 -4.29
CA PHE A 157 0.99 20.39 -2.93
C PHE A 157 1.71 21.50 -2.17
N THR A 158 0.96 22.48 -1.67
CA THR A 158 1.48 23.61 -0.90
C THR A 158 0.64 23.82 0.34
N VAL A 159 1.28 23.89 1.52
CA VAL A 159 0.61 24.32 2.76
C VAL A 159 0.43 25.83 2.70
N THR A 160 -0.80 26.31 2.79
CA THR A 160 -1.13 27.74 2.67
C THR A 160 -1.31 28.40 4.03
N LYS A 161 -1.74 27.65 5.04
CA LYS A 161 -1.92 28.13 6.41
C LYS A 161 -1.87 26.97 7.40
N GLN A 162 -1.30 27.19 8.57
CA GLN A 162 -1.39 26.27 9.71
C GLN A 162 -2.03 26.98 10.90
N GLU A 163 -2.92 26.30 11.60
CA GLU A 163 -3.58 26.81 12.80
C GLU A 163 -3.52 25.78 13.91
N ARG A 164 -3.05 26.18 15.10
CA ARG A 164 -3.22 25.37 16.30
C ARG A 164 -4.63 25.55 16.84
N LYS A 165 -5.27 24.45 17.21
CA LYS A 165 -6.59 24.38 17.83
C LYS A 165 -6.46 23.86 19.27
N ALA A 166 -7.57 23.84 19.99
CA ALA A 166 -7.61 23.30 21.35
C ALA A 166 -7.08 21.85 21.39
N GLY A 167 -6.39 21.48 22.47
CA GLY A 167 -5.81 20.14 22.63
C GLY A 167 -4.56 19.86 21.79
N ASP A 168 -3.85 20.91 21.33
CA ASP A 168 -2.68 20.82 20.44
C ASP A 168 -2.96 20.20 19.06
N LEU A 169 -4.23 20.21 18.64
CA LEU A 169 -4.61 19.81 17.29
C LEU A 169 -4.11 20.83 16.27
N VAL A 170 -3.81 20.36 15.06
CA VAL A 170 -3.25 21.19 13.99
C VAL A 170 -4.17 21.15 12.79
N LYS A 171 -4.75 22.30 12.44
CA LYS A 171 -5.49 22.47 11.19
C LYS A 171 -4.55 22.96 10.09
N VAL A 172 -4.34 22.16 9.07
CA VAL A 172 -3.45 22.46 7.94
C VAL A 172 -4.31 22.77 6.72
N HIS A 173 -4.31 24.03 6.30
CA HIS A 173 -4.87 24.44 5.03
C HIS A 173 -3.82 24.25 3.93
N PHE A 174 -4.25 23.75 2.79
CA PHE A 174 -3.38 23.48 1.68
C PHE A 174 -4.05 23.85 0.36
N ARG A 175 -3.25 23.86 -0.70
CA ARG A 175 -3.70 23.88 -2.09
C ARG A 175 -2.92 22.83 -2.88
N VAL A 176 -3.58 22.19 -3.83
CA VAL A 176 -2.93 21.33 -4.84
C VAL A 176 -3.16 21.94 -6.21
N GLU A 177 -2.09 22.38 -6.85
CA GLU A 177 -2.19 22.86 -8.23
C GLU A 177 -2.55 21.71 -9.19
N PRO A 178 -3.37 21.96 -10.23
CA PRO A 178 -3.65 20.97 -11.25
C PRO A 178 -2.34 20.55 -11.94
N ASP A 179 -2.17 19.24 -12.13
CA ASP A 179 -1.12 18.71 -13.00
C ASP A 179 -1.79 17.94 -14.15
N GLU A 180 -1.34 18.20 -15.39
CA GLU A 180 -1.95 17.64 -16.60
C GLU A 180 -1.90 16.11 -16.62
N VAL A 181 -0.94 15.50 -15.93
CA VAL A 181 -0.71 14.06 -15.90
C VAL A 181 -1.69 13.35 -14.95
N SER A 182 -2.08 14.01 -13.87
CA SER A 182 -2.95 13.51 -12.80
C SER A 182 -4.41 13.82 -13.06
N ALA A 183 -4.73 14.84 -13.86
CA ALA A 183 -6.11 15.14 -14.24
C ALA A 183 -6.82 13.95 -14.91
N LYS A 184 -6.06 13.01 -15.49
CA LYS A 184 -6.59 11.78 -16.12
C LYS A 184 -6.60 10.55 -15.21
N LYS A 185 -6.10 10.63 -13.97
CA LYS A 185 -5.97 9.50 -13.04
C LYS A 185 -6.99 9.59 -11.90
N VAL A 186 -7.63 8.47 -11.57
CA VAL A 186 -8.57 8.35 -10.44
C VAL A 186 -7.79 8.19 -9.12
N GLY A 187 -8.29 8.75 -8.01
CA GLY A 187 -7.74 8.58 -6.65
C GLY A 187 -7.12 9.86 -6.08
N ALA A 188 -5.96 9.77 -5.42
CA ALA A 188 -5.28 10.94 -4.82
C ALA A 188 -4.94 12.02 -5.87
N ALA A 189 -4.77 11.58 -7.12
CA ALA A 189 -4.58 12.42 -8.30
C ALA A 189 -5.77 13.34 -8.60
N SER A 190 -6.98 12.96 -8.16
CA SER A 190 -8.22 13.70 -8.38
C SER A 190 -8.45 14.86 -7.39
N VAL A 191 -7.58 15.01 -6.37
CA VAL A 191 -7.60 16.15 -5.44
C VAL A 191 -6.89 17.33 -6.09
N GLN A 192 -7.61 18.43 -6.31
CA GLN A 192 -7.11 19.66 -6.95
C GLN A 192 -7.81 20.87 -6.34
N GLY A 193 -7.06 21.94 -6.03
CA GLY A 193 -7.59 23.15 -5.41
C GLY A 193 -7.36 23.22 -3.90
N PRO A 194 -8.05 24.15 -3.20
CA PRO A 194 -7.86 24.38 -1.77
C PRO A 194 -8.62 23.35 -0.92
N GLY A 195 -8.00 22.93 0.19
CA GLY A 195 -8.62 22.05 1.17
C GLY A 195 -7.97 22.20 2.55
N TRP A 196 -8.38 21.36 3.50
CA TRP A 196 -7.77 21.34 4.82
C TRP A 196 -7.82 19.97 5.51
N PHE A 197 -6.88 19.75 6.44
CA PHE A 197 -6.85 18.61 7.37
C PHE A 197 -6.90 19.12 8.81
N LEU A 198 -7.56 18.38 9.70
CA LEU A 198 -7.39 18.51 11.14
C LEU A 198 -6.64 17.26 11.63
N LEU A 199 -5.46 17.48 12.20
CA LEU A 199 -4.52 16.44 12.60
C LEU A 199 -4.29 16.46 14.11
N ASP A 200 -4.03 15.28 14.68
CA ASP A 200 -3.58 15.10 16.07
C ASP A 200 -2.10 14.67 16.10
N PRO A 201 -1.15 15.61 16.28
CA PRO A 201 0.28 15.31 16.29
C PRO A 201 0.70 14.33 17.39
N LYS A 202 0.01 14.32 18.54
CA LYS A 202 0.35 13.46 19.68
C LYS A 202 0.01 12.00 19.39
N SER A 203 -1.01 11.75 18.58
CA SER A 203 -1.48 10.41 18.22
C SER A 203 -1.14 10.05 16.77
N TYR A 204 0.15 10.01 16.45
CA TYR A 204 0.65 9.62 15.12
C TYR A 204 0.23 10.55 13.96
N TRP A 205 -0.08 11.84 14.21
CA TRP A 205 -0.56 12.72 13.14
C TRP A 205 -1.80 12.16 12.42
N ARG A 206 -2.68 11.48 13.15
CA ARG A 206 -3.92 10.93 12.58
C ARG A 206 -4.86 12.03 12.09
N LEU A 207 -5.60 11.75 11.02
CA LEU A 207 -6.68 12.58 10.54
C LEU A 207 -7.86 12.52 11.52
N LEU A 208 -8.36 13.65 11.97
CA LEU A 208 -9.62 13.71 12.73
C LEU A 208 -10.77 14.16 11.83
N GLU A 209 -10.48 15.16 11.00
CA GLU A 209 -11.41 15.69 10.02
C GLU A 209 -10.66 16.16 8.78
N MET A 210 -11.34 16.21 7.65
CA MET A 210 -10.80 16.83 6.45
C MET A 210 -11.87 17.43 5.56
N GLU A 211 -11.43 18.32 4.68
CA GLU A 211 -12.18 18.81 3.54
C GLU A 211 -11.26 18.76 2.31
N LEU A 212 -11.65 17.94 1.32
CA LEU A 212 -10.89 17.74 0.10
C LEU A 212 -11.73 18.14 -1.12
N PRO A 213 -11.21 18.99 -2.02
CA PRO A 213 -11.80 19.14 -3.34
C PRO A 213 -11.54 17.86 -4.16
N PHE A 214 -12.51 17.44 -4.95
CA PHE A 214 -12.46 16.18 -5.70
C PHE A 214 -13.07 16.34 -7.10
N LEU A 215 -12.47 15.65 -8.09
CA LEU A 215 -12.84 15.73 -9.52
C LEU A 215 -12.82 17.16 -10.05
N GLY A 216 -11.65 17.81 -9.98
CA GLY A 216 -11.46 19.17 -10.52
C GLY A 216 -12.36 20.20 -9.84
N ASP A 217 -12.47 20.13 -8.50
CA ASP A 217 -13.33 20.96 -7.65
C ASP A 217 -14.85 20.80 -7.88
N SER A 218 -15.29 19.79 -8.64
CA SER A 218 -16.72 19.51 -8.83
C SER A 218 -17.42 19.11 -7.53
N PHE A 219 -16.67 18.47 -6.61
CA PHE A 219 -17.17 18.04 -5.31
C PHE A 219 -16.23 18.44 -4.19
N ILE A 220 -16.80 18.66 -3.02
CA ILE A 220 -16.12 18.66 -1.73
C ILE A 220 -16.41 17.33 -1.05
N ILE A 221 -15.37 16.69 -0.56
CA ILE A 221 -15.46 15.58 0.38
C ILE A 221 -15.17 16.14 1.77
N HIS A 222 -16.18 16.20 2.63
CA HIS A 222 -15.97 16.40 4.07
C HIS A 222 -15.93 15.03 4.73
N ALA A 223 -14.94 14.76 5.58
CA ALA A 223 -14.85 13.48 6.26
C ALA A 223 -14.48 13.63 7.73
N ARG A 224 -15.00 12.72 8.56
CA ARG A 224 -14.76 12.64 10.01
C ARG A 224 -14.35 11.23 10.38
N TYR A 225 -13.34 11.14 11.23
CA TYR A 225 -12.69 9.90 11.61
C TYR A 225 -12.93 9.62 13.08
N GLN A 226 -13.21 8.37 13.42
CA GLN A 226 -13.30 7.90 14.79
C GLN A 226 -12.31 6.75 15.00
N TYR A 227 -11.71 6.72 16.18
CA TYR A 227 -10.64 5.78 16.49
C TYR A 227 -10.90 5.09 17.81
N ASP A 228 -10.61 3.79 17.84
CA ASP A 228 -10.30 3.09 19.07
C ASP A 228 -8.81 3.24 19.37
N MET A 229 -8.46 3.23 20.66
CA MET A 229 -7.07 3.33 21.09
C MET A 229 -6.61 2.00 21.64
N ASP A 230 -5.53 1.45 21.06
CA ASP A 230 -4.82 0.31 21.61
C ASP A 230 -3.50 0.79 22.23
N GLY A 231 -3.58 1.16 23.51
CA GLY A 231 -2.58 2.01 24.14
C GLY A 231 -2.49 3.35 23.39
N GLU A 232 -1.31 3.66 22.85
CA GLU A 232 -1.09 4.87 22.04
C GLU A 232 -1.41 4.70 20.55
N PHE A 233 -1.75 3.50 20.09
CA PHE A 233 -1.90 3.23 18.65
C PHE A 233 -3.34 3.40 18.20
N PRO A 234 -3.60 4.38 17.30
CA PRO A 234 -4.96 4.65 16.84
C PRO A 234 -5.40 3.60 15.82
N LEU A 235 -6.53 2.96 16.09
CA LEU A 235 -7.18 2.01 15.20
C LEU A 235 -8.42 2.70 14.63
N LEU A 236 -8.42 2.98 13.32
CA LEU A 236 -9.57 3.60 12.66
C LEU A 236 -10.76 2.64 12.76
N ASN A 237 -11.84 3.03 13.44
CA ASN A 237 -13.04 2.19 13.62
C ASN A 237 -14.23 2.68 12.79
N GLN A 238 -14.29 3.97 12.46
CA GLN A 238 -15.32 4.56 11.63
C GLN A 238 -14.80 5.75 10.82
N LEU A 239 -15.29 5.88 9.59
CA LEU A 239 -15.06 7.02 8.70
C LEU A 239 -16.37 7.43 8.05
N ASP A 240 -16.88 8.60 8.41
CA ASP A 240 -18.06 9.21 7.80
C ASP A 240 -17.62 10.22 6.74
N MET A 241 -18.25 10.20 5.59
CA MET A 241 -17.92 11.05 4.45
C MET A 241 -19.18 11.65 3.85
N GLU A 242 -19.12 12.93 3.53
CA GLU A 242 -20.16 13.67 2.85
C GLU A 242 -19.63 14.22 1.53
N TYR A 243 -20.40 14.05 0.46
CA TYR A 243 -20.06 14.49 -0.89
C TYR A 243 -20.99 15.64 -1.26
N THR A 244 -20.45 16.85 -1.33
CA THR A 244 -21.20 18.07 -1.64
C THR A 244 -20.76 18.61 -2.98
N SER A 245 -21.68 18.87 -3.91
CA SER A 245 -21.31 19.46 -5.20
C SER A 245 -20.98 20.94 -5.09
N ARG A 246 -20.04 21.41 -5.90
CA ARG A 246 -19.83 22.84 -6.16
C ARG A 246 -20.39 23.25 -7.53
N PRO A 247 -20.82 24.52 -7.69
CA PRO A 247 -20.95 25.55 -6.65
C PRO A 247 -22.26 25.44 -5.84
N GLU A 248 -23.15 24.49 -6.18
CA GLU A 248 -24.51 24.42 -5.65
C GLU A 248 -24.61 24.17 -4.14
N ASN A 249 -23.53 23.70 -3.51
CA ASN A 249 -23.48 23.29 -2.10
C ASN A 249 -24.57 22.28 -1.72
N LYS A 250 -24.99 21.44 -2.67
CA LYS A 250 -25.99 20.38 -2.44
C LYS A 250 -25.29 19.08 -2.06
N LEU A 251 -25.78 18.44 -1.01
CA LEU A 251 -25.36 17.09 -0.63
C LEU A 251 -25.78 16.10 -1.71
N LYS A 252 -24.81 15.46 -2.37
CA LYS A 252 -25.01 14.48 -3.44
C LYS A 252 -24.89 13.05 -2.96
N GLY A 253 -24.19 12.82 -1.85
CA GLY A 253 -24.11 11.51 -1.24
C GLY A 253 -23.44 11.51 0.12
N GLN A 254 -23.54 10.38 0.79
CA GLN A 254 -22.82 10.08 2.02
C GLN A 254 -22.22 8.68 1.93
N ALA A 255 -21.07 8.46 2.57
CA ALA A 255 -20.53 7.14 2.77
C ALA A 255 -20.13 6.98 4.24
N LYS A 256 -20.48 5.85 4.83
CA LYS A 256 -20.04 5.44 6.16
C LYS A 256 -19.23 4.16 6.04
N TRP A 257 -17.99 4.21 6.48
CA TRP A 257 -17.15 3.03 6.67
C TRP A 257 -17.14 2.66 8.14
N THR A 258 -17.28 1.37 8.42
CA THR A 258 -17.06 0.76 9.73
C THR A 258 -15.95 -0.26 9.59
N PHE A 259 -14.98 -0.23 10.49
CA PHE A 259 -13.82 -1.10 10.46
C PHE A 259 -13.78 -1.98 11.70
N ALA A 260 -13.52 -3.26 11.50
CA ALA A 260 -13.24 -4.22 12.56
C ALA A 260 -11.78 -4.68 12.41
N ILE A 261 -10.97 -4.37 13.43
CA ILE A 261 -9.53 -4.64 13.40
C ILE A 261 -9.22 -5.76 14.39
N GLU A 262 -8.69 -6.86 13.87
CA GLU A 262 -8.33 -8.05 14.64
C GLU A 262 -6.80 -8.13 14.78
N LYS A 263 -6.32 -8.31 16.02
CA LYS A 263 -4.90 -8.56 16.29
C LYS A 263 -4.65 -10.05 16.39
N ARG A 264 -4.39 -10.68 15.24
CA ARG A 264 -4.06 -12.10 15.17
C ARG A 264 -3.06 -12.37 14.05
N THR A 265 -2.33 -13.46 14.20
CA THR A 265 -1.49 -13.99 13.13
C THR A 265 -2.33 -14.97 12.30
N PRO A 266 -2.63 -14.68 11.02
CA PRO A 266 -3.42 -15.58 10.20
C PRO A 266 -2.64 -16.86 9.85
N SER A 267 -3.36 -17.96 9.67
CA SER A 267 -2.77 -19.22 9.21
C SER A 267 -2.52 -19.18 7.70
N GLU A 268 -1.59 -19.97 7.18
CA GLU A 268 -1.35 -20.01 5.73
C GLU A 268 -2.56 -20.54 4.96
N GLU A 269 -3.36 -21.43 5.58
CA GLU A 269 -4.57 -22.00 4.98
C GLU A 269 -5.57 -20.92 4.56
N GLU A 270 -5.61 -19.77 5.25
CA GLU A 270 -6.48 -18.65 4.88
C GLU A 270 -6.09 -17.99 3.55
N PHE A 271 -4.86 -18.21 3.06
CA PHE A 271 -4.33 -17.64 1.83
C PHE A 271 -4.27 -18.68 0.69
N LYS A 272 -5.03 -19.77 0.80
CA LYS A 272 -5.08 -20.86 -0.17
C LYS A 272 -6.43 -20.91 -0.90
N LEU A 273 -6.47 -21.54 -2.07
CA LEU A 273 -7.69 -21.77 -2.85
C LEU A 273 -8.71 -22.61 -2.07
N SER A 274 -8.23 -23.54 -1.24
CA SER A 274 -9.06 -24.38 -0.39
C SER A 274 -9.92 -23.58 0.60
N ALA A 275 -9.47 -22.41 1.07
CA ALA A 275 -10.28 -21.51 1.90
C ALA A 275 -11.52 -20.97 1.17
N PHE A 276 -11.54 -21.05 -0.16
CA PHE A 276 -12.64 -20.64 -1.02
C PHE A 276 -13.37 -21.84 -1.65
N GLY A 277 -13.09 -23.06 -1.18
CA GLY A 277 -13.69 -24.29 -1.71
C GLY A 277 -13.16 -24.72 -3.09
N LEU A 278 -12.02 -24.16 -3.52
CA LEU A 278 -11.39 -24.47 -4.79
C LEU A 278 -10.23 -25.48 -4.58
N PRO A 279 -9.92 -26.33 -5.57
CA PRO A 279 -8.82 -27.28 -5.47
C PRO A 279 -7.46 -26.57 -5.49
N GLU A 280 -6.49 -27.09 -4.73
CA GLU A 280 -5.12 -26.60 -4.74
C GLU A 280 -4.38 -27.01 -6.04
N PRO A 281 -3.52 -26.13 -6.60
CA PRO A 281 -2.75 -26.47 -7.77
C PRO A 281 -1.72 -27.56 -7.45
N THR A 282 -1.57 -28.52 -8.36
CA THR A 282 -0.50 -29.51 -8.29
C THR A 282 0.77 -28.88 -8.80
N PHE A 283 1.70 -28.61 -7.87
CA PHE A 283 3.02 -28.17 -8.27
C PHE A 283 3.76 -29.38 -8.84
N PRO A 284 4.25 -29.32 -10.09
CA PRO A 284 5.24 -30.29 -10.51
C PRO A 284 6.34 -30.22 -9.45
N ARG A 285 6.70 -31.38 -8.87
CA ARG A 285 7.88 -31.44 -8.01
C ARG A 285 8.98 -30.81 -8.84
N ARG A 286 9.46 -29.62 -8.44
CA ARG A 286 10.63 -29.02 -9.07
C ARG A 286 11.63 -30.17 -9.13
N PRO A 287 12.17 -30.54 -10.31
CA PRO A 287 13.23 -31.52 -10.33
C PRO A 287 14.22 -31.00 -9.30
N GLY A 288 14.42 -31.76 -8.22
CA GLY A 288 15.22 -31.26 -7.11
C GLY A 288 16.55 -30.80 -7.69
N TRP A 289 17.33 -29.98 -6.99
CA TRP A 289 18.69 -29.72 -7.48
C TRP A 289 19.46 -31.05 -7.72
N TRP A 290 19.01 -32.14 -7.07
CA TRP A 290 19.24 -33.54 -7.39
C TRP A 290 18.38 -34.03 -8.55
N SER A 291 18.36 -33.30 -9.67
CA SER A 291 17.91 -33.90 -10.90
C SER A 291 18.91 -35.03 -11.16
N GLU A 292 18.44 -36.23 -11.47
CA GLU A 292 19.32 -37.38 -11.76
C GLU A 292 20.58 -36.98 -12.56
N PRO A 293 20.51 -36.15 -13.62
CA PRO A 293 21.72 -35.71 -14.32
C PRO A 293 22.69 -34.88 -13.47
N PHE A 294 22.22 -33.99 -12.59
CA PHE A 294 23.11 -33.18 -11.74
C PHE A 294 23.84 -34.04 -10.70
N PHE A 295 23.17 -35.05 -10.12
CA PHE A 295 23.82 -36.03 -9.25
C PHE A 295 24.98 -36.72 -9.97
N TRP A 296 24.76 -37.15 -11.22
CA TRP A 296 25.81 -37.77 -12.03
C TRP A 296 26.96 -36.81 -12.34
N LEU A 297 26.68 -35.54 -12.64
CA LEU A 297 27.73 -34.53 -12.85
C LEU A 297 28.59 -34.30 -11.61
N VAL A 298 27.98 -34.20 -10.43
CA VAL A 298 28.70 -34.07 -9.15
C VAL A 298 29.55 -35.33 -8.90
N LEU A 299 29.00 -36.52 -9.14
CA LEU A 299 29.71 -37.79 -8.97
C LEU A 299 30.93 -37.88 -9.89
N VAL A 300 30.78 -37.54 -11.18
CA VAL A 300 31.89 -37.50 -12.14
C VAL A 300 32.96 -36.51 -11.68
N GLY A 301 32.56 -35.33 -11.22
CA GLY A 301 33.48 -34.33 -10.67
C GLY A 301 34.30 -34.87 -9.48
N ILE A 302 33.66 -35.57 -8.55
CA ILE A 302 34.31 -36.21 -7.39
C ILE A 302 35.30 -37.30 -7.86
N ILE A 303 34.92 -38.14 -8.81
CA ILE A 303 35.79 -39.19 -9.36
C ILE A 303 37.03 -38.57 -10.03
N CYS A 304 36.85 -37.54 -10.85
CA CYS A 304 37.97 -36.83 -11.48
C CYS A 304 38.92 -36.22 -10.46
N LEU A 305 38.40 -35.62 -9.39
CA LEU A 305 39.22 -35.09 -8.28
C LEU A 305 39.99 -36.18 -7.55
N ALA A 306 39.36 -37.34 -7.29
CA ALA A 306 40.02 -38.47 -6.65
C ALA A 306 41.17 -39.02 -7.52
N CYS A 307 40.94 -39.17 -8.82
CA CYS A 307 41.96 -39.58 -9.80
C CYS A 307 43.12 -38.58 -9.86
N ALA A 308 42.83 -37.28 -9.93
CA ALA A 308 43.85 -36.23 -9.94
C ALA A 308 44.69 -36.24 -8.66
N PHE A 309 44.05 -36.39 -7.50
CA PHE A 309 44.73 -36.50 -6.20
C PHE A 309 45.64 -37.73 -6.16
N TRP A 310 45.16 -38.88 -6.63
CA TRP A 310 45.93 -40.12 -6.65
C TRP A 310 47.14 -40.05 -7.58
N ILE A 311 46.99 -39.48 -8.78
CA ILE A 311 48.09 -39.22 -9.71
C ILE A 311 49.12 -38.28 -9.08
N ARG A 312 48.67 -37.21 -8.43
CA ARG A 312 49.56 -36.24 -7.77
C ARG A 312 50.34 -36.89 -6.61
N ARG A 313 49.72 -37.82 -5.88
CA ARG A 313 50.38 -38.57 -4.80
C ARG A 313 51.43 -39.55 -5.34
N ARG A 314 51.18 -40.21 -6.47
CA ARG A 314 52.15 -41.11 -7.11
C ARG A 314 53.35 -40.39 -7.73
N LYS A 315 53.18 -39.15 -8.23
CA LYS A 315 54.26 -38.34 -8.78
C LYS A 315 55.18 -37.71 -7.72
N ARG A 316 54.84 -37.80 -6.43
CA ARG A 316 55.79 -37.56 -5.34
C ARG A 316 56.66 -38.80 -5.16
N THR A 317 57.44 -39.12 -6.18
CA THR A 317 58.57 -40.05 -6.03
C THR A 317 59.52 -39.41 -5.01
N PRO A 318 60.01 -40.16 -4.00
CA PRO A 318 61.06 -39.66 -3.12
C PRO A 318 62.21 -39.18 -4.01
N GLY A 319 62.57 -37.90 -3.89
CA GLY A 319 63.80 -37.40 -4.52
C GLY A 319 64.95 -38.31 -4.08
N PRO A 320 65.90 -38.63 -4.98
CA PRO A 320 67.02 -39.48 -4.66
C PRO A 320 67.66 -38.97 -3.37
N ALA A 321 67.77 -39.83 -2.37
CA ALA A 321 68.45 -39.51 -1.14
C ALA A 321 69.91 -39.16 -1.50
N GLU A 322 70.30 -37.91 -1.29
CA GLU A 322 71.71 -37.52 -1.29
C GLU A 322 72.35 -38.22 -0.08
N ASN A 323 73.12 -39.28 -0.36
CA ASN A 323 73.99 -39.91 0.61
C ASN A 323 75.17 -38.97 0.87
N ASN A 324 75.27 -38.47 2.10
CA ASN A 324 76.51 -37.95 2.69
C ASN A 324 77.19 -39.05 3.52
#